data_AF-A0A1H5D7E4-F1
#
_entry.id   AF-A0A1H5D7E4-F1
#
_cell.length_a   1.000
_cell.length_b   1.000
_cell.length_c   1.000
_cell.angle_alpha   90.00
_cell.angle_beta   90.00
_cell.angle_gamma   90.00
#
_symmetry.space_group_name_H-M   'P 1'
#
loop_
_entity.id
_entity.type
_entity.pdbx_description
1 polymer ?
#
loop_
_entity_poly.entity_id
_entity_poly.type
_entity_poly.pdbx_seq_one_letter_code
_entity_poly.pdbx_strand_id
1 'polypeptide(L)'
;MNSVAAGFLTLPDVSRLLPRQQMAIDCAVCARPLGANGQVMGDVLHLGFLYRLWVCMRGCDVGGPTSGHQVSRGPTTAGPGLLL
;
A
#
# COMPACT_ATOMS: atom_id res chain seq x y z
N MET A 1 32.63 23.03 14.55
CA MET A 1 31.17 23.18 14.73
C MET A 1 30.49 22.14 13.86
N ASN A 2 29.70 21.27 14.48
CA ASN A 2 29.31 19.95 13.97
C ASN A 2 28.27 20.04 12.85
N SER A 3 28.67 19.70 11.62
CA SER A 3 27.75 19.44 10.52
C SER A 3 27.24 18.01 10.62
N VAL A 4 26.11 17.80 11.29
CA VAL A 4 25.35 16.56 11.20
C VAL A 4 24.69 16.55 9.82
N ALA A 5 25.12 15.64 8.95
CA ALA A 5 24.73 15.59 7.55
C ALA A 5 23.20 15.46 7.38
N ALA A 6 22.53 16.56 7.01
CA ALA A 6 21.16 16.58 6.50
C ALA A 6 21.11 16.17 5.01
N GLY A 7 21.75 15.05 4.67
CA GLY A 7 22.01 14.67 3.28
C GLY A 7 20.90 13.94 2.52
N PHE A 8 19.80 13.52 3.16
CA PHE A 8 18.84 12.57 2.55
C PHE A 8 17.36 12.80 2.90
N LEU A 9 16.92 14.05 3.16
CA LEU A 9 15.51 14.36 3.47
C LEU A 9 14.69 14.78 2.24
N THR A 10 15.01 14.26 1.06
CA THR A 10 14.21 14.51 -0.16
C THR A 10 13.31 13.34 -0.45
N LEU A 11 12.00 13.57 -0.47
CA LEU A 11 11.03 12.58 -0.93
C LEU A 11 11.27 12.25 -2.42
N PRO A 12 11.10 10.98 -2.82
CA PRO A 12 11.20 10.60 -4.22
C PRO A 12 10.10 11.29 -5.04
N ASP A 13 10.47 11.72 -6.25
CA ASP A 13 9.49 12.16 -7.23
C ASP A 13 8.68 10.96 -7.73
N VAL A 14 7.39 10.97 -7.43
CA VAL A 14 6.44 9.87 -7.70
C VAL A 14 6.33 9.60 -9.19
N SER A 15 6.42 10.64 -10.02
CA SER A 15 6.37 10.52 -11.48
C SER A 15 7.56 9.78 -12.06
N ARG A 16 8.65 9.62 -11.29
CA ARG A 16 9.86 8.90 -11.69
C ARG A 16 9.93 7.47 -11.14
N LEU A 17 8.95 7.05 -10.33
CA LEU A 17 8.88 5.68 -9.83
C LEU A 17 8.50 4.71 -10.94
N LEU A 18 9.03 3.49 -10.87
CA LEU A 18 8.61 2.40 -11.75
C LEU A 18 7.12 2.09 -11.52
N PRO A 19 6.38 1.60 -12.53
CA PRO A 19 4.96 1.26 -12.37
C PRO A 19 4.69 0.33 -11.18
N ARG A 20 5.56 -0.67 -10.96
CA ARG A 20 5.48 -1.58 -9.81
C ARG A 20 5.62 -0.85 -8.46
N GLN A 21 6.49 0.15 -8.38
CA GLN A 21 6.68 0.95 -7.16
C GLN A 21 5.50 1.87 -6.92
N GLN A 22 4.95 2.47 -7.98
CA GLN A 22 3.73 3.28 -7.87
C GLN A 22 2.56 2.45 -7.37
N MET A 23 2.40 1.21 -7.85
CA MET A 23 1.35 0.28 -7.40
C MET A 23 1.48 -0.17 -5.94
N ALA A 24 2.68 -0.07 -5.35
CA ALA A 24 2.95 -0.47 -3.97
C ALA A 24 2.62 0.62 -2.93
N ILE A 25 1.93 1.70 -3.34
CA ILE A 25 1.48 2.76 -2.44
C ILE A 25 0.15 2.36 -1.81
N ASP A 26 0.13 2.31 -0.48
CA ASP A 26 -1.04 1.99 0.33
C ASP A 26 -1.66 3.24 0.98
N CYS A 27 -2.95 3.16 1.27
CA CYS A 27 -3.61 4.16 2.09
C CYS A 27 -3.09 4.13 3.53
N ALA A 28 -2.62 5.27 4.04
CA ALA A 28 -2.17 5.43 5.42
C ALA A 28 -3.28 5.20 6.48
N VAL A 29 -4.55 5.15 6.08
CA VAL A 29 -5.70 4.97 6.99
C VAL A 29 -6.26 3.54 6.94
N CYS A 30 -6.60 3.04 5.75
CA CYS A 30 -7.24 1.72 5.61
C CYS A 30 -6.31 0.60 5.10
N ALA A 31 -5.04 0.89 4.84
CA ALA A 31 -4.02 -0.04 4.33
C ALA A 31 -4.38 -0.75 3.00
N ARG A 32 -5.34 -0.22 2.22
CA ARG A 32 -5.66 -0.73 0.88
C ARG A 32 -4.66 -0.19 -0.15
N PRO A 33 -4.23 -1.02 -1.13
CA PRO A 33 -3.44 -0.55 -2.26
C PRO A 33 -4.24 0.46 -3.08
N LEU A 34 -3.69 1.65 -3.26
CA LEU A 34 -4.31 2.73 -4.06
C LEU A 34 -3.41 3.25 -5.18
N GLY A 35 -2.15 2.84 -5.18
CA GLY A 35 -1.17 3.25 -6.17
C GLY A 35 -0.88 4.76 -6.14
N ALA A 36 -0.47 5.34 -7.27
CA ALA A 36 -0.31 6.80 -7.37
C ALA A 36 -1.63 7.57 -7.56
N ASN A 37 -2.79 6.90 -7.50
CA ASN A 37 -4.12 7.50 -7.70
C ASN A 37 -4.76 8.05 -6.40
N GLY A 38 -4.04 7.99 -5.27
CA GLY A 38 -4.51 8.54 -4.01
C GLY A 38 -4.33 10.06 -3.91
N GLN A 39 -4.79 10.62 -2.80
CA GLN A 39 -4.50 12.00 -2.42
C GLN A 39 -3.32 12.03 -1.45
N VAL A 40 -2.40 12.97 -1.63
CA VAL A 40 -1.35 13.24 -0.66
C VAL A 40 -1.96 13.97 0.54
N MET A 41 -1.82 13.40 1.73
CA MET A 41 -2.28 14.00 2.98
C MET A 41 -1.20 14.88 3.62
N GLY A 42 0.08 14.50 3.48
CA GLY A 42 1.21 15.22 4.05
C GLY A 42 2.44 14.34 4.17
N ASP A 43 3.49 14.88 4.77
CA ASP A 43 4.78 14.21 4.95
C ASP A 43 5.07 14.00 6.44
N VAL A 44 5.68 12.86 6.80
CA VAL A 44 6.00 12.49 8.19
C VAL A 44 7.42 11.96 8.31
N LEU A 45 8.10 12.31 9.40
CA LEU A 45 9.38 11.71 9.78
C LEU A 45 9.15 10.51 10.70
N HIS A 46 9.59 9.33 10.29
CA HIS A 46 9.53 8.12 11.09
C HIS A 46 10.88 7.40 11.07
N LEU A 47 11.45 7.14 12.26
CA LEU A 47 12.76 6.50 12.43
C LEU A 47 13.89 7.16 11.61
N GLY A 48 13.82 8.48 11.42
CA GLY A 48 14.81 9.24 10.64
C GLY A 48 14.57 9.26 9.13
N PHE A 49 13.51 8.61 8.63
CA PHE A 49 13.13 8.61 7.22
C PHE A 49 11.91 9.50 6.98
N LEU A 50 11.93 10.24 5.87
CA LEU A 50 10.81 11.07 5.43
C LEU A 50 9.88 10.24 4.54
N TYR A 51 8.62 10.11 4.95
CA TYR A 51 7.56 9.39 4.23
C TYR A 51 6.47 10.36 3.79
N ARG A 52 5.92 10.12 2.59
CA ARG A 52 4.72 10.79 2.12
C ARG A 52 3.50 9.92 2.39
N LEU A 53 2.53 10.46 3.10
CA LEU A 53 1.29 9.78 3.43
C LEU A 53 0.27 9.98 2.30
N TRP A 54 -0.28 8.86 1.83
CA TRP A 54 -1.32 8.82 0.80
C TRP A 54 -2.63 8.31 1.38
N VAL A 55 -3.74 8.88 0.94
CA VAL A 55 -5.09 8.50 1.38
C VAL A 55 -6.03 8.27 0.20
N CYS A 56 -7.08 7.49 0.41
CA CYS A 56 -8.09 7.25 -0.61
C CYS A 56 -8.79 8.56 -1.01
N MET A 57 -8.92 8.85 -2.32
CA MET A 57 -9.59 10.07 -2.81
C MET A 57 -11.04 10.22 -2.34
N ARG A 58 -11.78 9.12 -2.23
CA ARG A 58 -13.21 9.12 -1.86
C ARG A 58 -13.43 8.91 -0.36
N GLY A 59 -12.38 9.04 0.45
CA GLY A 59 -12.39 8.60 1.84
C GLY A 59 -12.25 7.08 1.96
N CYS A 60 -12.01 6.63 3.18
CA CYS A 60 -11.94 5.21 3.48
C CYS A 60 -13.31 4.73 3.95
N ASP A 61 -13.87 3.73 3.27
CA ASP A 61 -14.94 2.93 3.85
C ASP A 61 -14.33 2.11 4.99
N VAL A 62 -14.39 2.64 6.21
CA VAL A 62 -13.89 1.97 7.42
C VAL A 62 -14.88 0.86 7.79
N GLY A 63 -14.94 -0.16 6.93
CA GLY A 63 -15.67 -1.41 7.14
C GLY A 63 -14.69 -2.54 7.42
N GLY A 64 -13.98 -2.48 8.55
CA GLY A 64 -13.15 -3.56 9.11
C GLY A 64 -11.98 -4.06 8.26
N PRO A 65 -11.04 -4.83 8.83
CA PRO A 65 -9.95 -5.42 8.08
C PRO A 65 -10.49 -6.50 7.15
N THR A 66 -10.68 -6.17 5.87
CA THR A 66 -10.69 -7.20 4.82
C THR A 66 -9.26 -7.67 4.63
N SER A 67 -8.75 -8.46 5.57
CA SER A 67 -7.71 -9.46 5.32
C SER A 67 -8.32 -10.48 4.37
N GLY A 68 -8.43 -10.09 3.11
CA GLY A 68 -9.05 -10.83 2.04
C GLY A 68 -8.08 -10.96 0.88
N HIS A 69 -6.93 -11.61 1.13
CA HIS A 69 -6.24 -12.34 0.08
C HIS A 69 -7.13 -13.54 -0.30
N GLN A 70 -8.33 -13.28 -0.82
CA GLN A 70 -9.10 -14.28 -1.55
C GLN A 70 -8.42 -14.43 -2.91
N VAL A 71 -7.33 -15.18 -2.92
CA VAL A 71 -7.06 -16.05 -4.06
C VAL A 71 -8.31 -16.92 -4.17
N SER A 72 -9.15 -16.59 -5.14
CA SER A 72 -10.23 -17.43 -5.62
C SER A 72 -9.62 -18.75 -6.07
N ARG A 73 -9.38 -19.68 -5.13
CA ARG A 73 -9.30 -21.10 -5.46
C ARG A 73 -10.69 -21.44 -5.94
N GLY A 74 -10.82 -21.57 -7.27
CA GLY A 74 -12.00 -22.19 -7.86
C GLY A 74 -12.30 -23.52 -7.16
N PRO A 75 -13.57 -23.93 -7.09
CA PRO A 75 -13.95 -25.13 -6.37
C PRO A 75 -13.13 -26.31 -6.91
N THR A 76 -12.24 -26.85 -6.07
CA THR A 76 -11.65 -28.16 -6.31
C THR A 76 -12.80 -29.14 -6.15
N THR A 77 -13.39 -29.55 -7.26
CA THR A 77 -14.33 -30.67 -7.32
C THR A 77 -13.54 -31.93 -6.94
N ALA A 78 -13.46 -32.20 -5.64
CA ALA A 78 -12.90 -33.43 -5.10
C ALA A 78 -13.99 -34.16 -4.30
N GLY A 79 -14.50 -35.23 -4.93
CA GLY A 79 -15.05 -36.41 -4.28
C GLY A 79 -16.56 -36.62 -4.44
N PRO A 80 -17.08 -37.84 -4.18
CA PRO A 80 -16.40 -39.09 -3.84
C PRO A 80 -16.92 -40.33 -4.63
N GLY A 81 -16.28 -41.49 -4.43
CA GLY A 81 -16.93 -42.82 -4.47
C GLY A 81 -17.18 -43.43 -5.87
N LEU A 82 -16.52 -44.52 -6.26
CA LEU A 82 -16.81 -45.92 -5.93
C LEU A 82 -18.23 -46.40 -6.31
N LEU A 83 -18.23 -47.51 -7.08
CA LEU A 83 -19.26 -48.56 -7.23
C LEU A 83 -20.50 -48.25 -8.09
N LEU A 84 -20.45 -48.65 -9.36
CA LEU A 84 -21.26 -49.75 -9.95
C LEU A 84 -20.77 -50.06 -11.38
#